data_AF-A0A5K1EVE6-F1
#
_entry.id   AF-A0A5K1EVE6-F1
#
_cell.length_a   1.000
_cell.length_b   1.000
_cell.length_c   1.000
_cell.angle_alpha   90.00
_cell.angle_beta   90.00
_cell.angle_gamma   90.00
#
_symmetry.space_group_name_H-M   'P 1'
#
loop_
_entity.id
_entity.type
_entity.pdbx_description
1 polymer ?
#
loop_
_entity_poly.entity_id
_entity_poly.type
_entity_poly.pdbx_seq_one_letter_code
_entity_poly.pdbx_strand_id
1 'polypeptide(L)' 'TRKVSSMDGNKDEALRCISITKEALASGDESRALKFIRIARRLDGNLEVDDLLAACERRNLDSE' A
#
# COMPACT_ATOMS: atom_id res chain seq x y z
N THR A 1 -9.51 -0.90 33.34
CA THR A 1 -9.17 -2.02 32.45
C THR A 1 -8.49 -1.47 31.20
N ARG A 2 -7.15 -1.41 31.19
CA ARG A 2 -6.41 -0.81 30.07
C ARG A 2 -6.38 -1.83 28.94
N LYS A 3 -7.18 -1.58 27.91
CA LYS A 3 -7.26 -2.39 26.69
C LYS A 3 -5.92 -2.24 25.95
N VAL A 4 -4.96 -3.11 26.28
CA VAL A 4 -3.82 -3.38 25.41
C VAL A 4 -4.36 -4.18 24.23
N SER A 5 -4.90 -3.46 23.26
CA SER A 5 -5.35 -4.00 22.00
C SER A 5 -4.14 -4.66 21.33
N SER A 6 -4.34 -5.92 20.98
CA SER A 6 -3.42 -6.87 20.35
C SER A 6 -2.44 -6.23 19.38
N MET A 7 -1.21 -6.77 19.35
CA MET A 7 -0.14 -6.44 18.41
C MET A 7 -0.67 -6.35 16.97
N ASP A 8 -0.99 -5.14 16.54
CA ASP A 8 -1.49 -4.81 15.21
C ASP A 8 -0.30 -4.56 14.27
N GLY A 9 0.81 -5.26 14.48
CA GLY A 9 2.07 -5.02 13.76
C GLY A 9 1.91 -5.19 12.26
N ASN A 10 1.08 -6.16 11.82
CA ASN A 10 0.78 -6.36 10.41
C ASN A 10 -0.03 -5.20 9.81
N LYS A 11 -0.97 -4.65 10.57
CA LYS A 11 -1.85 -3.57 10.10
C LYS A 11 -1.11 -2.23 10.10
N ASP A 12 -0.28 -1.98 11.11
CA ASP A 12 0.60 -0.81 11.18
C ASP A 12 1.61 -0.82 10.04
N GLU A 13 2.19 -2.00 9.73
CA GLU A 13 3.07 -2.19 8.58
C GLU A 13 2.35 -1.94 7.24
N ALA A 14 1.10 -2.40 7.10
CA ALA A 14 0.29 -2.14 5.91
C ALA A 14 -0.01 -0.63 5.75
N LEU A 15 -0.37 0.07 6.83
CA LEU A 15 -0.58 1.51 6.83
C LEU A 15 0.68 2.29 6.46
N ARG A 16 1.85 1.89 6.99
CA ARG A 16 3.14 2.48 6.59
C ARG A 16 3.41 2.28 5.10
N CYS A 17 3.18 1.08 4.57
CA CYS A 17 3.34 0.80 3.14
C CYS A 17 2.41 1.68 2.28
N ILE A 18 1.17 1.93 2.70
CA ILE A 18 0.25 2.83 2.00
C ILE A 18 0.77 4.27 2.01
N SER A 19 1.30 4.73 3.15
CA SER A 19 1.87 6.08 3.25
C SER A 19 3.04 6.28 2.29
N ILE A 20 3.97 5.31 2.24
CA ILE A 20 5.10 5.31 1.30
C ILE A 20 4.60 5.23 -0.14
N THR A 21 3.54 4.46 -0.41
CA THR A 21 2.92 4.39 -1.74
C THR A 21 2.42 5.76 -2.19
N LYS A 22 1.71 6.48 -1.32
CA LYS A 22 1.21 7.83 -1.61
C LYS A 22 2.34 8.83 -1.87
N GLU A 23 3.41 8.77 -1.07
CA GLU A 23 4.60 9.59 -1.30
C GLU A 23 5.30 9.27 -2.63
N ALA A 24 5.43 7.99 -2.96
CA ALA A 24 6.01 7.56 -4.23
C ALA A 24 5.15 8.01 -5.42
N LEU A 25 3.82 7.92 -5.32
CA LEU A 25 2.90 8.47 -6.33
C LEU A 25 3.04 9.98 -6.48
N ALA A 26 3.18 10.72 -5.37
CA ALA A 26 3.40 12.17 -5.39
C ALA A 26 4.75 12.55 -6.01
N SER A 27 5.77 11.70 -5.86
CA SER A 27 7.09 11.85 -6.47
C SER A 27 7.15 11.38 -7.93
N GLY A 28 6.08 10.78 -8.46
CA GLY A 28 6.05 10.17 -9.80
C GLY A 28 6.79 8.83 -9.89
N ASP A 29 7.20 8.25 -8.76
CA ASP A 29 7.85 6.94 -8.66
C ASP A 29 6.78 5.82 -8.58
N GLU A 30 6.00 5.64 -9.65
CA GLU A 30 4.92 4.64 -9.73
C GLU A 30 5.43 3.21 -9.51
N SER A 31 6.65 2.90 -9.97
CA SER A 31 7.31 1.61 -9.72
C SER A 31 7.56 1.33 -8.24
N ARG A 32 7.94 2.36 -7.45
CA ARG A 32 8.11 2.21 -6.00
C ARG A 32 6.76 2.07 -5.32
N ALA A 33 5.79 2.89 -5.71
CA ALA A 33 4.42 2.81 -5.22
C ALA A 33 3.86 1.38 -5.38
N LEU A 34 3.95 0.80 -6.59
CA LEU A 34 3.55 -0.58 -6.90
C LEU A 34 4.15 -1.62 -5.96
N LYS A 35 5.44 -1.48 -5.64
CA LYS A 35 6.15 -2.42 -4.77
C LYS A 35 5.58 -2.41 -3.35
N PHE A 36 5.34 -1.22 -2.79
CA PHE A 36 4.81 -1.06 -1.44
C PHE A 36 3.33 -1.43 -1.34
N ILE A 37 2.51 -1.09 -2.33
CA ILE A 37 1.08 -1.46 -2.31
C ILE A 37 0.88 -2.99 -2.38
N ARG A 38 1.75 -3.73 -3.09
CA ARG A 38 1.75 -5.21 -3.10
C ARG A 38 2.10 -5.81 -1.74
N ILE A 39 3.00 -5.16 -1.00
CA ILE A 39 3.38 -5.56 0.36
C ILE A 39 2.23 -5.29 1.31
N ALA A 40 1.63 -4.09 1.24
CA ALA A 40 0.43 -3.73 2.02
C ALA A 40 -0.69 -4.75 1.83
N ARG A 41 -0.96 -5.15 0.57
CA ARG A 41 -1.97 -6.17 0.24
C ARG A 41 -1.68 -7.53 0.85
N ARG A 42 -0.40 -7.92 0.94
CA ARG A 42 0.00 -9.19 1.57
C ARG A 42 -0.11 -9.17 3.08
N LEU A 43 0.18 -8.02 3.69
CA LEU A 43 0.09 -7.84 5.13
C LEU A 43 -1.37 -7.80 5.61
N ASP A 44 -2.24 -7.19 4.81
CA ASP A 44 -3.66 -7.10 5.09
C ASP A 44 -4.47 -7.12 3.79
N GLY A 45 -5.02 -8.29 3.48
CA GLY A 45 -5.84 -8.51 2.28
C GLY A 45 -7.27 -7.97 2.39
N ASN A 46 -7.68 -7.42 3.54
CA ASN A 46 -8.96 -6.75 3.72
C ASN A 46 -8.87 -5.24 3.46
N LEU A 47 -7.67 -4.69 3.35
CA LEU A 47 -7.49 -3.29 3.01
C LEU A 47 -7.81 -3.07 1.52
N GLU A 48 -8.61 -2.04 1.22
CA GLU A 48 -8.91 -1.55 -0.14
C GLU A 48 -7.66 -0.93 -0.79
N VAL A 49 -6.67 -1.77 -1.05
CA VAL A 49 -5.45 -1.42 -1.79
C VAL A 49 -5.46 -1.96 -3.20
N ASP A 50 -6.42 -2.82 -3.55
CA ASP A 50 -6.57 -3.39 -4.89
C ASP A 50 -6.94 -2.33 -5.93
N ASP A 51 -7.85 -1.40 -5.60
CA ASP A 51 -8.17 -0.25 -6.45
C ASP A 51 -6.96 0.68 -6.67
N LEU A 52 -6.19 0.95 -5.62
CA LEU A 52 -4.95 1.73 -5.70
C LEU A 52 -3.88 1.02 -6.54
N LEU A 53 -3.76 -0.31 -6.39
CA LEU A 53 -2.86 -1.15 -7.16
C LEU A 53 -3.24 -1.16 -8.64
N ALA A 54 -4.52 -1.38 -8.95
CA ALA A 54 -5.03 -1.39 -10.32
C ALA A 54 -4.86 -0.02 -11.00
N ALA A 55 -5.07 1.08 -10.25
CA ALA A 55 -4.78 2.42 -10.75
C ALA A 55 -3.29 2.59 -11.10
N CYS A 56 -2.39 2.07 -10.27
CA CYS A 56 -0.95 2.17 -10.51
C CYS A 56 -0.46 1.21 -11.62
N GLU A 57 -1.00 -0.01 -11.73
CA GLU A 57 -0.68 -0.95 -12.81
C GLU A 57 -1.19 -0.45 -14.17
N ARG A 58 -2.39 0.16 -14.22
CA ARG A 58 -2.93 0.75 -15.44
C ARG A 58 -2.03 1.85 -15.97
N ARG A 59 -1.61 2.78 -15.10
CA ARG A 59 -0.70 3.89 -15.44
C ARG A 59 0.65 3.43 -16.00
N ASN A 60 1.16 2.30 -15.52
CA ASN A 60 2.40 1.71 -16.02
C ASN A 60 2.22 0.99 -17.37
N LEU A 61 1.00 0.56 -17.71
CA LEU A 61 0.69 -0.13 -18.96
C LEU A 61 0.43 0.84 -20.12
N ASP A 62 -0.03 2.06 -19.84
CA ASP A 62 -0.26 3.12 -20.83
C ASP A 62 1.05 3.75 -21.38
N SER A 63 2.23 3.30 -20.93
CA SER A 63 3.52 3.87 -21.31
C SER A 63 4.38 2.99 -22.24
N GLU A 64 3.86 1.86 -22.76
CA GLU A 64 4.51 1.03 -23.79
C GLU A 64 3.98 1.26 -25.21
#